data_AF-A0A5C7JIK1-F1
#
_entry.id   AF-A0A5C7JIK1-F1
#
_cell.length_a   1.000
_cell.length_b   1.000
_cell.length_c   1.000
_cell.angle_alpha   90.00
_cell.angle_beta   90.00
_cell.angle_gamma   90.00
#
_symmetry.space_group_name_H-M   'P 1'
#
loop_
_entity.id
_entity.type
_entity.pdbx_description
1 polymer ?
#
loop_
_entity_poly.entity_id
_entity_poly.type
_entity_poly.pdbx_seq_one_letter_code
_entity_poly.pdbx_strand_id
1 'polypeptide(L)'
;MGRMKELSLQFRGYMVKGEAMLKLWGGEEGFIEMKPYFIPENKLSHTLIKRSVNDNGFGCEAITQAVVDIYKVYGFPNNSYEEFDRTIVLNAQQCSESIKGIHI
;
A
#
# COMPACT_ATOMS: atom_id res chain seq x y z
N MET A 1 41.86 0.45 16.79
CA MET A 1 40.88 0.86 15.75
C MET A 1 40.01 -0.35 15.40
N GLY A 2 38.72 -0.34 15.78
CA GLY A 2 37.80 -1.41 15.43
C GLY A 2 37.49 -1.39 13.94
N ARG A 3 37.49 -2.55 13.27
CA ARG A 3 37.11 -2.65 11.86
C ARG A 3 35.63 -2.35 11.71
N MET A 4 35.29 -1.37 10.88
CA MET A 4 33.93 -1.13 10.43
C MET A 4 33.48 -2.36 9.63
N LYS A 5 32.32 -2.92 9.97
CA LYS A 5 31.67 -3.97 9.18
C LYS A 5 30.52 -3.33 8.42
N GLU A 6 30.58 -3.39 7.09
CA GLU A 6 29.48 -2.97 6.24
C GLU A 6 28.45 -4.11 6.12
N LEU A 7 27.18 -3.77 6.22
CA LEU A 7 26.06 -4.68 6.02
C LEU A 7 25.24 -4.16 4.83
N SER A 8 25.14 -4.96 3.78
CA SER A 8 24.27 -4.66 2.63
C SER A 8 22.92 -5.33 2.83
N LEU A 9 21.85 -4.53 2.90
CA LEU A 9 20.49 -5.03 2.93
C LEU A 9 19.98 -5.17 1.49
N GLN A 10 19.36 -6.31 1.16
CA GLN A 10 18.77 -6.52 -0.15
C GLN A 10 17.42 -5.83 -0.23
N PHE A 11 17.16 -5.12 -1.31
CA PHE A 11 15.80 -4.63 -1.62
C PHE A 11 14.89 -5.84 -1.83
N ARG A 12 13.67 -5.79 -1.29
CA ARG A 12 12.71 -6.89 -1.34
C ARG A 12 11.39 -6.51 -2.01
N GLY A 13 11.10 -5.22 -2.14
CA GLY A 13 9.84 -4.73 -2.68
C GLY A 13 9.33 -3.49 -1.95
N TYR A 14 8.04 -3.19 -2.12
CA TYR A 14 7.39 -2.07 -1.44
C TYR A 14 6.36 -2.56 -0.44
N MET A 15 6.29 -1.86 0.70
CA MET A 15 5.17 -1.92 1.62
C MET A 15 4.27 -0.72 1.35
N VAL A 16 2.99 -0.98 1.11
CA VAL A 16 1.99 0.05 0.83
C VAL A 16 1.04 0.15 2.02
N LYS A 17 0.92 1.36 2.58
CA LYS A 17 0.08 1.70 3.73
C LYS A 17 -0.71 2.96 3.41
N GLY A 18 -1.61 3.36 4.31
CA GLY A 18 -2.28 4.65 4.21
C GLY A 18 -3.73 4.58 4.62
N GLU A 19 -4.51 5.54 4.14
CA GLU A 19 -5.90 5.75 4.52
C GLU A 19 -6.78 5.79 3.27
N ALA A 20 -7.98 5.22 3.39
CA ALA A 20 -8.99 5.22 2.35
C ALA A 20 -10.23 5.97 2.84
N MET A 21 -10.77 6.82 1.97
CA MET A 21 -12.06 7.46 2.16
C MET A 21 -13.13 6.58 1.51
N LEU A 22 -14.15 6.25 2.28
CA LEU A 22 -15.21 5.32 1.93
C LEU A 22 -16.52 6.09 1.77
N LYS A 23 -17.30 5.67 0.78
CA LYS A 23 -18.73 5.93 0.73
C LYS A 23 -19.47 4.75 1.36
N LEU A 24 -20.29 5.02 2.36
CA LEU A 24 -21.02 4.03 3.13
C LEU A 24 -22.40 3.74 2.53
N TRP A 25 -22.92 2.55 2.82
CA TRP A 25 -24.29 2.17 2.48
C TRP A 25 -25.26 3.08 3.25
N GLY A 26 -25.87 4.04 2.54
CA GLY A 26 -26.68 5.11 3.15
C GLY A 26 -26.26 6.51 2.75
N GLY A 27 -25.14 6.66 2.04
CA GLY A 27 -24.69 7.93 1.45
C GLY A 27 -23.71 8.74 2.30
N GLU A 28 -23.46 8.31 3.53
CA GLU A 28 -22.45 8.91 4.41
C GLU A 28 -21.03 8.60 3.96
N GLU A 29 -20.06 9.37 4.46
CA GLU A 29 -18.63 9.18 4.19
C GLU A 29 -17.86 8.86 5.47
N GLY A 30 -16.76 8.10 5.34
CA GLY A 30 -15.89 7.77 6.45
C GLY A 30 -14.45 7.53 6.01
N PHE A 31 -13.53 7.50 6.97
CA PHE A 31 -12.12 7.20 6.72
C PHE A 31 -11.73 5.91 7.44
N ILE A 32 -10.88 5.11 6.79
CA ILE A 32 -10.34 3.89 7.37
C ILE A 32 -8.83 3.82 7.12
N GLU A 33 -8.11 3.25 8.07
CA GLU A 33 -6.72 2.83 7.84
C GLU A 33 -6.71 1.56 6.97
N MET A 34 -5.98 1.60 5.88
CA MET A 34 -5.86 0.50 4.92
C MET A 34 -5.09 -0.66 5.55
N LYS A 35 -5.45 -1.89 5.18
CA LYS A 35 -4.59 -3.03 5.48
C LYS A 35 -3.27 -2.88 4.71
N PRO A 36 -2.10 -2.97 5.38
CA PRO A 36 -0.81 -2.91 4.70
C PRO A 36 -0.67 -4.02 3.66
N TYR A 37 -0.12 -3.69 2.50
CA TYR A 37 0.07 -4.63 1.39
C TYR A 37 1.52 -4.64 0.92
N PHE A 38 2.15 -5.81 0.94
CA PHE A 38 3.52 -6.00 0.47
C PHE A 38 3.54 -6.43 -1.00
N ILE A 39 4.20 -5.63 -1.83
CA ILE A 39 4.45 -5.91 -3.25
C ILE A 39 5.92 -6.36 -3.38
N PRO A 40 6.20 -7.65 -3.61
CA PRO A 40 7.56 -8.12 -3.74
C PRO A 40 8.21 -7.58 -5.01
N GLU A 41 9.54 -7.41 -4.98
CA GLU A 41 10.35 -6.84 -6.07
C GLU A 41 10.06 -7.48 -7.43
N ASN A 42 9.94 -8.81 -7.46
CA ASN A 42 9.66 -9.57 -8.68
C ASN A 42 8.24 -9.39 -9.24
N LYS A 43 7.36 -8.67 -8.54
CA LYS A 43 5.99 -8.36 -8.97
C LYS A 43 5.76 -6.87 -9.15
N LEU A 44 6.80 -6.03 -9.13
CA LEU A 44 6.62 -4.58 -9.24
C LEU A 44 6.01 -4.19 -10.59
N SER A 45 4.85 -3.55 -10.54
CA SER A 45 4.24 -2.86 -11.68
C SER A 45 3.56 -1.58 -11.18
N HIS A 46 3.52 -0.54 -12.01
CA HIS A 46 2.79 0.70 -11.69
C HIS A 46 1.31 0.46 -11.35
N THR A 47 0.71 -0.62 -11.90
CA THR A 47 -0.67 -1.02 -11.64
C THR A 47 -0.89 -1.62 -10.25
N LEU A 48 0.14 -2.20 -9.62
CA LEU A 48 -0.04 -2.93 -8.36
C LEU A 48 -0.17 -2.03 -7.13
N ILE A 49 0.44 -0.84 -7.14
CA ILE A 49 0.33 0.14 -6.03
C ILE A 49 -1.08 0.72 -5.95
N LYS A 50 -1.76 0.93 -7.09
CA LYS A 50 -3.17 1.33 -7.07
C LYS A 50 -4.04 0.19 -6.54
N ARG A 51 -3.77 -1.05 -6.98
CA ARG A 51 -4.48 -2.27 -6.54
C ARG A 51 -4.34 -2.59 -5.05
N SER A 52 -3.39 -2.01 -4.34
CA SER A 52 -3.28 -2.17 -2.89
C SER A 52 -4.27 -1.31 -2.07
N VAL A 53 -4.98 -0.37 -2.70
CA VAL A 53 -6.07 0.36 -2.03
C VAL A 53 -7.17 -0.61 -1.63
N ASN A 54 -7.55 -0.60 -0.36
CA ASN A 54 -8.53 -1.51 0.22
C ASN A 54 -9.28 -0.86 1.39
N ASP A 55 -10.43 -1.43 1.76
CA ASP A 55 -11.30 -0.97 2.85
C ASP A 55 -11.01 -1.70 4.17
N ASN A 56 -9.93 -2.48 4.24
CA ASN A 56 -9.58 -3.34 5.38
C ASN A 56 -10.71 -4.30 5.82
N GLY A 57 -11.59 -4.69 4.89
CA GLY A 57 -12.72 -5.59 5.17
C GLY A 57 -13.89 -4.93 5.90
N PHE A 58 -13.93 -3.60 5.96
CA PHE A 58 -15.04 -2.85 6.58
C PHE A 58 -16.36 -3.06 5.82
N GLY A 59 -16.32 -3.17 4.49
CA GLY A 59 -17.49 -3.22 3.63
C GLY A 59 -18.04 -1.83 3.34
N CYS A 60 -17.82 -1.33 2.13
CA CYS A 60 -18.29 -0.03 1.68
C CYS A 60 -19.02 -0.11 0.33
N GLU A 61 -19.73 0.95 -0.03
CA GLU A 61 -20.30 1.09 -1.38
C GLU A 61 -19.18 1.37 -2.39
N ALA A 62 -18.25 2.26 -2.04
CA ALA A 62 -17.09 2.60 -2.86
C ALA A 62 -15.94 3.18 -2.03
N ILE A 63 -14.73 3.11 -2.57
CA ILE A 63 -13.58 3.91 -2.11
C ILE A 63 -13.47 5.13 -3.02
N THR A 64 -13.68 6.32 -2.47
CA THR A 64 -13.76 7.59 -3.23
C THR A 64 -12.44 8.34 -3.29
N GLN A 65 -11.54 8.10 -2.33
CA GLN A 65 -10.20 8.67 -2.29
C GLN A 65 -9.27 7.77 -1.48
N ALA A 66 -7.96 7.86 -1.73
CA ALA A 66 -6.97 7.26 -0.83
C ALA A 66 -5.71 8.13 -0.75
N VAL A 67 -5.11 8.19 0.43
CA VAL A 67 -3.76 8.70 0.66
C VAL A 67 -2.88 7.48 0.94
N VAL A 68 -1.87 7.27 0.10
CA VAL A 68 -1.11 6.03 0.07
C VAL A 68 0.36 6.32 0.28
N ASP A 69 0.92 5.77 1.35
CA ASP A 69 2.33 5.83 1.68
C ASP A 69 3.05 4.59 1.20
N ILE A 70 4.17 4.81 0.50
CA ILE A 70 4.97 3.77 -0.12
C ILE A 70 6.32 3.74 0.60
N TYR A 71 6.68 2.56 1.10
CA TYR A 71 7.94 2.29 1.78
C TYR A 71 8.74 1.26 1.00
N LYS A 72 10.03 1.51 0.77
CA LYS A 72 10.97 0.49 0.29
C LYS A 72 11.27 -0.47 1.43
N VAL A 73 11.17 -1.76 1.16
CA VAL A 73 11.48 -2.81 2.13
C VAL A 73 12.85 -3.39 1.78
N TYR A 74 13.77 -3.35 2.73
CA TYR A 74 15.07 -4.00 2.64
C TYR A 74 15.23 -5.05 3.73
N GLY A 75 16.12 -6.01 3.54
CA GLY A 75 16.58 -6.91 4.59
C GLY A 75 16.65 -8.36 4.17
N PHE A 76 16.45 -9.24 5.14
CA PHE A 76 16.52 -10.70 4.99
C PHE A 76 15.12 -11.31 5.22
N PRO A 77 14.88 -12.59 4.87
CA PRO A 77 13.57 -13.23 5.02
C PRO A 77 12.91 -13.03 6.39
N ASN A 78 13.71 -13.02 7.47
CA ASN A 78 13.24 -12.94 8.86
C ASN A 78 13.43 -11.56 9.52
N ASN A 79 13.96 -10.56 8.79
CA ASN A 79 14.18 -9.24 9.36
C ASN A 79 14.09 -8.18 8.26
N SER A 80 13.17 -7.23 8.40
CA SER A 80 12.90 -6.19 7.40
C SER A 80 13.07 -4.81 7.97
N TYR A 81 13.64 -3.92 7.17
CA TYR A 81 13.73 -2.49 7.38
C TYR A 81 12.86 -1.79 6.34
N GLU A 82 12.03 -0.86 6.78
CA GLU A 82 11.19 -0.03 5.92
C GLU A 82 11.78 1.38 5.83
N GLU A 83 11.99 1.86 4.61
CA GLU A 83 12.42 3.22 4.31
C GLU A 83 11.29 3.94 3.58
N PHE A 84 10.86 5.10 4.07
CA PHE A 84 9.85 5.90 3.37
C PHE A 84 10.36 6.35 1.99
N ASP A 85 9.55 6.14 0.96
CA ASP A 85 9.85 6.59 -0.41
C ASP A 85 9.05 7.84 -0.76
N ARG A 86 7.71 7.74 -0.73
CA ARG A 86 6.79 8.83 -1.09
C ARG A 86 5.36 8.54 -0.67
N THR A 87 4.55 9.60 -0.71
CA THR A 87 3.09 9.55 -0.62
C THR A 87 2.47 9.85 -1.98
N ILE A 88 1.37 9.16 -2.31
CA ILE A 88 0.52 9.48 -3.47
C ILE A 88 -0.92 9.65 -3.01
N VAL A 89 -1.67 10.50 -3.72
CA VAL A 89 -3.10 10.68 -3.50
C VAL A 89 -3.84 10.16 -4.72
N LEU A 90 -4.85 9.33 -4.48
CA LEU A 90 -5.66 8.70 -5.52
C LEU A 90 -7.09 9.19 -5.42
N ASN A 91 -7.70 9.51 -6.57
CA ASN A 91 -9.11 9.88 -6.67
C ASN A 91 -10.01 8.66 -6.91
N ALA A 92 -11.33 8.86 -6.90
CA ALA A 92 -12.33 7.81 -7.07
C ALA A 92 -12.12 6.96 -8.33
N GLN A 93 -11.77 7.59 -9.46
CA GLN A 93 -11.50 6.88 -10.71
C GLN A 93 -10.31 5.93 -10.54
N GLN A 94 -9.20 6.43 -9.99
CA GLN A 94 -7.99 5.65 -9.76
C GLN A 94 -8.18 4.54 -8.72
N CYS A 95 -9.02 4.75 -7.71
CA CYS A 95 -9.42 3.72 -6.74
C CYS A 95 -10.34 2.66 -7.36
N SER A 96 -11.23 3.05 -8.28
CA SER A 96 -12.15 2.10 -8.95
C SER A 96 -11.43 1.15 -9.92
N GLU A 97 -10.36 1.61 -10.57
CA GLU A 97 -9.49 0.78 -11.43
C GLU A 97 -8.79 -0.34 -10.63
N SER A 98 -8.64 -0.16 -9.32
CA SER A 98 -8.04 -1.12 -8.39
C SER A 98 -8.98 -2.28 -8.05
N ILE A 99 -10.27 -2.01 -7.89
CA ILE A 99 -11.28 -2.98 -7.43
C ILE A 99 -11.70 -3.95 -8.55
N LYS A 100 -11.69 -3.50 -9.83
CA LYS A 100 -12.09 -4.34 -10.99
C LYS A 100 -11.21 -5.57 -11.26
N GLY A 101 -10.12 -5.77 -10.49
CA GLY A 101 -9.23 -6.92 -10.60
C GLY A 101 -9.46 -8.03 -9.56
N ILE A 102 -10.37 -7.84 -8.61
CA ILE A 102 -10.70 -8.83 -7.58
C ILE A 102 -12.13 -9.27 -7.82
N HIS A 103 -12.30 -10.46 -8.42
CA HIS A 103 -13.60 -11.11 -8.44
C HIS A 103 -14.01 -11.39 -6.98
N ILE A 104 -15.11 -10.76 -6.56
CA ILE A 104 -15.89 -11.14 -5.38
C ILE A 104 -16.41 -12.56 -5.59
#